data_AF-A0A839TET1-F1
#
_entry.id   AF-A0A839TET1-F1
#
_cell.length_a   1.000
_cell.length_b   1.000
_cell.length_c   1.000
_cell.angle_alpha   90.00
_cell.angle_beta   90.00
_cell.angle_gamma   90.00
#
_symmetry.space_group_name_H-M   'P 1'
#
loop_
_entity.id
_entity.type
_entity.pdbx_description
1 polymer ?
#
loop_
_entity_poly.entity_id
_entity_poly.type
_entity_poly.pdbx_seq_one_letter_code
_entity_poly.pdbx_strand_id
1 'polypeptide(L)'
;MLANGQGKGRSTTTGHNRIAKTWRIIFLSNGEESLQNLMAQAGQKTNAGIEVRIAHIDADAGKGLKTFDSLVMAKTGAAQADKIKELSNTFYGVAGMAWLEHITNDKAATTATARQLVNDFMSHYPKLAPQAHRVAKRFAIVATAGEIATSAGITGWQVGQATTAVRVCLDNWLDNYGRDGEHEQRQIIEHIKAFIEQHGSSRFQPCHSTAYQDFEHKIINRAGYHNYDTGEYYFSTSMFDEVCSPFSKSKVLQVLDDAKLLNVTENDRKTCRIALPFEKNRKRVYAIKNDILSYETDKSIGTGGTTGTTHTPQGISTVPSTKKPLGQLGQNTSIC
;
A
#
# COMPACT_ATOMS: atom_id res chain seq x y z
N MET A 1 -12.58 11.04 -12.41
CA MET A 1 -11.56 10.36 -11.57
C MET A 1 -11.29 8.98 -12.17
N LEU A 2 -10.05 8.62 -12.51
CA LEU A 2 -9.74 7.36 -13.20
C LEU A 2 -10.24 6.13 -12.43
N ALA A 3 -10.01 6.06 -11.12
CA ALA A 3 -10.43 4.93 -10.28
C ALA A 3 -11.94 4.87 -9.98
N ASN A 4 -12.70 5.97 -10.16
CA ASN A 4 -14.15 6.01 -9.87
C ASN A 4 -15.01 5.66 -11.07
N GLY A 5 -14.41 5.48 -12.25
CA GLY A 5 -15.14 5.09 -13.44
C GLY A 5 -16.10 6.15 -13.99
N GLN A 6 -15.98 7.40 -13.58
CA GLN A 6 -16.89 8.48 -13.99
C GLN A 6 -16.15 9.82 -14.21
N GLY A 7 -16.57 10.51 -15.27
CA GLY A 7 -16.20 11.89 -15.58
C GLY A 7 -16.91 12.89 -14.67
N LYS A 8 -16.39 14.13 -14.63
CA LYS A 8 -17.05 15.22 -13.90
C LYS A 8 -18.39 15.54 -14.56
N GLY A 9 -19.47 15.53 -13.80
CA GLY A 9 -20.79 15.97 -14.27
C GLY A 9 -20.73 17.44 -14.71
N ARG A 10 -21.39 17.75 -15.83
CA ARG A 10 -21.52 19.12 -16.33
C ARG A 10 -22.96 19.33 -16.80
N SER A 11 -23.53 20.50 -16.54
CA SER A 11 -24.81 20.89 -17.12
C SER A 11 -24.66 21.25 -18.61
N THR A 12 -25.72 21.05 -19.37
CA THR A 12 -25.88 21.59 -20.72
C THR A 12 -26.24 23.07 -20.63
N THR A 13 -26.12 23.77 -21.75
CA THR A 13 -26.58 25.16 -21.89
C THR A 13 -28.09 25.32 -21.64
N THR A 14 -28.85 24.24 -21.75
CA THR A 14 -30.29 24.15 -21.48
C THR A 14 -30.64 23.70 -20.05
N GLY A 15 -29.67 23.69 -19.13
CA GLY A 15 -29.89 23.38 -17.70
C GLY A 15 -30.05 21.90 -17.36
N HIS A 16 -29.97 20.99 -18.35
CA HIS A 16 -30.03 19.55 -18.11
C HIS A 16 -28.64 18.99 -17.76
N ASN A 17 -28.56 17.91 -16.99
CA ASN A 17 -27.26 17.25 -16.78
C ASN A 17 -26.80 16.52 -18.04
N ARG A 18 -25.58 16.81 -18.50
CA ARG A 18 -24.94 16.04 -19.57
C ARG A 18 -24.64 14.63 -19.06
N ILE A 19 -24.86 13.61 -19.90
CA ILE A 19 -24.47 12.23 -19.60
C ILE A 19 -22.97 12.20 -19.33
N ALA A 20 -22.61 11.82 -18.10
CA ALA A 20 -21.22 11.67 -17.70
C ALA A 20 -20.61 10.45 -18.41
N LYS A 21 -19.42 10.61 -18.99
CA LYS A 21 -18.66 9.47 -19.53
C LYS A 21 -18.32 8.51 -18.37
N THR A 22 -18.53 7.22 -18.58
CA THR A 22 -18.19 6.17 -17.62
C THR A 22 -17.14 5.23 -18.18
N TRP A 23 -16.35 4.60 -17.32
CA TRP A 23 -15.32 3.65 -17.68
C TRP A 23 -15.07 2.64 -16.56
N ARG A 24 -14.50 1.48 -16.91
CA ARG A 24 -14.06 0.46 -15.96
C ARG A 24 -12.76 -0.14 -16.46
N ILE A 25 -11.65 0.35 -15.91
CA ILE A 25 -10.31 0.02 -16.39
C ILE A 25 -9.40 -0.35 -15.21
N ILE A 26 -8.39 -1.17 -15.50
CA ILE A 26 -7.16 -1.23 -14.74
C ILE A 26 -6.18 -0.31 -15.47
N PHE A 27 -5.46 0.53 -14.72
CA PHE A 27 -4.48 1.45 -15.29
C PHE A 27 -3.14 1.27 -14.59
N LEU A 28 -2.08 1.57 -15.33
CA LEU A 28 -0.71 1.60 -14.84
C LEU A 28 -0.18 3.02 -15.01
N SER A 29 0.58 3.50 -14.04
CA SER A 29 1.37 4.73 -14.13
C SER A 29 2.78 4.41 -13.65
N ASN A 30 3.77 5.09 -14.21
CA ASN A 30 5.12 5.14 -13.67
C ASN A 30 5.37 6.55 -13.12
N GLY A 31 6.24 6.65 -12.13
CA GLY A 31 6.62 7.90 -11.48
C GLY A 31 7.79 7.65 -10.53
N GLU A 32 8.65 8.65 -10.38
CA GLU A 32 9.78 8.59 -9.43
C GLU A 32 9.32 8.79 -7.99
N GLU A 33 8.25 9.57 -7.80
CA GLU A 33 7.64 9.83 -6.50
C GLU A 33 6.28 9.17 -6.38
N SER A 34 5.98 8.70 -5.16
CA SER A 34 4.68 8.16 -4.82
C SER A 34 3.61 9.26 -4.85
N LEU A 35 2.34 8.87 -5.05
CA LEU A 35 1.23 9.82 -4.99
C LEU A 35 1.13 10.48 -3.60
N GLN A 36 1.48 9.75 -2.54
CA GLN A 36 1.57 10.28 -1.19
C GLN A 36 2.55 11.45 -1.12
N ASN A 37 3.76 11.28 -1.66
CA ASN A 37 4.79 12.30 -1.65
C ASN A 37 4.38 13.53 -2.45
N LEU A 38 3.84 13.32 -3.65
CA LEU A 38 3.33 14.40 -4.50
C LEU A 38 2.20 15.19 -3.82
N MET A 39 1.27 14.50 -3.15
CA MET A 39 0.19 15.16 -2.41
C MET A 39 0.73 15.93 -1.19
N ALA A 40 1.69 15.35 -0.47
CA ALA A 40 2.33 16.00 0.67
C ALA A 40 3.07 17.28 0.27
N GLN A 41 3.81 17.27 -0.85
CA GLN A 41 4.45 18.47 -1.41
C GLN A 41 3.43 19.58 -1.75
N ALA A 42 2.22 19.20 -2.19
CA ALA A 42 1.12 20.11 -2.45
C ALA A 42 0.35 20.54 -1.17
N GLY A 43 0.81 20.15 0.02
CA GLY A 43 0.12 20.39 1.29
C GLY A 43 -1.23 19.66 1.41
N GLN A 44 -1.47 18.65 0.56
CA GLN A 44 -2.69 17.85 0.55
C GLN A 44 -2.48 16.50 1.21
N LYS A 45 -3.55 15.99 1.82
CA LYS A 45 -3.53 14.71 2.52
C LYS A 45 -4.01 13.59 1.61
N THR A 46 -3.27 12.50 1.51
CA THR A 46 -3.75 11.25 0.92
C THR A 46 -4.75 10.59 1.86
N ASN A 47 -5.96 10.34 1.38
CA ASN A 47 -6.90 9.50 2.10
C ASN A 47 -6.59 8.03 1.82
N ALA A 48 -6.69 7.14 2.81
CA ALA A 48 -6.48 5.69 2.65
C ALA A 48 -7.29 5.08 1.49
N GLY A 49 -8.48 5.64 1.20
CA GLY A 49 -9.31 5.24 0.08
C GLY A 49 -8.71 5.48 -1.31
N ILE A 50 -7.75 6.42 -1.45
CA ILE A 50 -6.99 6.66 -2.69
C ILE A 50 -5.86 5.63 -2.81
N GLU A 51 -5.16 5.36 -1.71
CA GLU A 51 -4.02 4.43 -1.68
C GLU A 51 -4.43 3.00 -2.06
N VAL A 52 -5.56 2.53 -1.54
CA VAL A 52 -6.11 1.21 -1.93
C VAL A 52 -6.61 1.15 -3.38
N ARG A 53 -6.71 2.30 -4.05
CA ARG A 53 -7.12 2.37 -5.45
C ARG A 53 -5.92 2.49 -6.40
N ILE A 54 -4.77 2.88 -5.88
CA ILE A 54 -3.51 3.09 -6.60
C ILE A 54 -2.42 2.37 -5.80
N ALA A 55 -2.31 1.05 -6.03
CA ALA A 55 -1.28 0.25 -5.39
C ALA A 55 0.09 0.65 -5.95
N HIS A 56 0.94 1.22 -5.10
CA HIS A 56 2.30 1.59 -5.45
C HIS A 56 3.23 0.38 -5.29
N ILE A 57 3.79 -0.09 -6.39
CA ILE A 57 4.70 -1.24 -6.40
C ILE A 57 6.10 -0.72 -6.68
N ASP A 58 7.07 -1.14 -5.88
CA ASP A 58 8.44 -0.73 -6.10
C ASP A 58 8.96 -1.32 -7.41
N ALA A 59 9.62 -0.49 -8.21
CA ALA A 59 10.11 -0.89 -9.52
C ALA A 59 11.43 -1.68 -9.46
N ASP A 60 12.06 -1.84 -8.28
CA ASP A 60 13.27 -2.65 -8.12
C ASP A 60 12.88 -4.07 -7.67
N ALA A 61 13.26 -5.07 -8.46
CA ALA A 61 13.01 -6.48 -8.18
C ALA A 61 13.93 -7.03 -7.06
N GLY A 62 14.89 -6.24 -6.54
CA GLY A 62 15.77 -6.64 -5.45
C GLY A 62 16.83 -7.68 -5.86
N LYS A 63 17.06 -7.84 -7.16
CA LYS A 63 18.02 -8.82 -7.73
C LYS A 63 19.28 -8.17 -8.31
N GLY A 64 19.48 -6.87 -8.07
CA GLY A 64 20.59 -6.10 -8.66
C GLY A 64 20.41 -5.81 -10.16
N LEU A 65 19.26 -6.17 -10.73
CA LEU A 65 18.90 -6.01 -12.14
C LEU A 65 17.84 -4.92 -12.36
N LYS A 66 17.62 -4.06 -11.35
CA LYS A 66 16.57 -3.04 -11.32
C LYS A 66 15.20 -3.69 -11.50
N THR A 67 14.42 -3.29 -12.50
CA THR A 67 13.04 -3.76 -12.73
C THR A 67 12.93 -5.20 -13.18
N PHE A 68 14.03 -5.82 -13.60
CA PHE A 68 14.00 -7.21 -14.04
C PHE A 68 14.41 -8.15 -12.92
N ASP A 69 13.74 -9.29 -12.83
CA ASP A 69 14.15 -10.43 -12.01
C ASP A 69 15.20 -11.31 -12.73
N SER A 70 15.20 -11.27 -14.06
CA SER A 70 16.06 -12.06 -14.94
C SER A 70 16.30 -11.36 -16.28
N LEU A 71 17.41 -11.70 -16.94
CA LEU A 71 17.75 -11.21 -18.28
C LEU A 71 17.60 -12.35 -19.29
N VAL A 72 16.64 -12.21 -20.20
CA VAL A 72 16.30 -13.22 -21.22
C VAL A 72 16.48 -12.72 -22.65
N MET A 73 16.54 -11.40 -22.87
CA MET A 73 16.67 -10.80 -24.21
C MET A 73 18.00 -10.08 -24.45
N ALA A 74 18.76 -9.77 -23.39
CA ALA A 74 20.00 -9.02 -23.49
C ALA A 74 20.96 -9.32 -22.33
N LYS A 75 22.18 -8.78 -22.40
CA LYS A 75 23.23 -9.00 -21.39
C LYS A 75 23.15 -8.07 -20.18
N THR A 76 22.41 -6.97 -20.27
CA THR A 76 22.24 -6.00 -19.17
C THR A 76 20.78 -5.58 -19.06
N GLY A 77 20.37 -5.09 -17.87
CA GLY A 77 19.01 -4.57 -17.66
C GLY A 77 18.66 -3.41 -18.60
N ALA A 78 19.60 -2.49 -18.82
CA ALA A 78 19.41 -1.37 -19.76
C ALA A 78 19.18 -1.87 -21.19
N ALA A 79 20.03 -2.77 -21.69
CA ALA A 79 19.89 -3.32 -23.03
C ALA A 79 18.59 -4.15 -23.19
N GLN A 80 18.13 -4.83 -22.13
CA GLN A 80 16.86 -5.54 -22.16
C GLN A 80 15.68 -4.57 -22.21
N ALA A 81 15.71 -3.48 -21.44
CA ALA A 81 14.69 -2.44 -21.50
C ALA A 81 14.61 -1.79 -22.89
N ASP A 82 15.76 -1.47 -23.49
CA ASP A 82 15.84 -0.92 -24.85
C ASP A 82 15.27 -1.93 -25.87
N LYS A 83 15.58 -3.21 -25.72
CA LYS A 83 15.07 -4.24 -26.62
C LYS A 83 13.56 -4.44 -26.50
N ILE A 84 13.02 -4.45 -25.28
CA ILE A 84 11.57 -4.50 -25.05
C ILE A 84 10.89 -3.28 -25.67
N LYS A 85 11.47 -2.09 -25.50
CA LYS A 85 10.95 -0.84 -26.08
C LYS A 85 10.92 -0.91 -27.60
N GLU A 86 12.02 -1.31 -28.24
CA GLU A 86 12.12 -1.51 -29.69
C GLU A 86 11.02 -2.47 -30.18
N LEU A 87 10.96 -3.67 -29.61
CA LEU A 87 9.99 -4.70 -30.02
C LEU A 87 8.54 -4.28 -29.79
N SER A 88 8.25 -3.59 -28.68
CA SER A 88 6.89 -3.11 -28.38
C SER A 88 6.42 -2.00 -29.33
N ASN A 89 7.33 -1.21 -29.90
CA ASN A 89 7.00 -0.21 -30.92
C ASN A 89 6.77 -0.85 -32.29
N THR A 90 7.44 -1.97 -32.59
CA THR A 90 7.26 -2.70 -33.85
C THR A 90 6.06 -3.65 -33.82
N PHE A 91 5.84 -4.32 -32.69
CA PHE A 91 4.84 -5.37 -32.53
C PHE A 91 3.89 -5.02 -31.37
N TYR A 92 2.73 -4.45 -31.69
CA TYR A 92 1.70 -4.11 -30.71
C TYR A 92 0.29 -4.52 -31.19
N GLY A 93 -0.65 -4.62 -30.25
CA GLY A 93 -2.07 -4.91 -30.53
C GLY A 93 -2.42 -6.40 -30.72
N VAL A 94 -1.45 -7.26 -31.03
CA VAL A 94 -1.67 -8.69 -31.33
C VAL A 94 -2.32 -9.44 -30.16
N ALA A 95 -1.70 -9.40 -28.98
CA ALA A 95 -2.19 -10.13 -27.80
C ALA A 95 -3.57 -9.66 -27.34
N GLY A 96 -3.86 -8.35 -27.48
CA GLY A 96 -5.15 -7.77 -27.09
C GLY A 96 -6.30 -8.29 -27.95
N MET A 97 -6.12 -8.38 -29.26
CA MET A 97 -7.15 -8.92 -30.16
C MET A 97 -7.38 -10.42 -29.92
N ALA A 98 -6.31 -11.22 -29.82
CA ALA A 98 -6.42 -12.64 -29.52
C ALA A 98 -7.12 -12.90 -28.17
N TRP A 99 -6.83 -12.06 -27.17
CA TRP A 99 -7.52 -12.11 -25.89
C TRP A 99 -9.02 -11.81 -26.01
N LEU A 100 -9.40 -10.78 -26.76
CA LEU A 100 -10.80 -10.42 -26.98
C LEU A 100 -11.58 -11.54 -27.69
N GLU A 101 -10.98 -12.16 -28.70
CA GLU A 101 -11.58 -13.31 -29.39
C GLU A 101 -11.77 -14.48 -28.42
N HIS A 102 -10.77 -14.80 -27.61
CA HIS A 102 -10.84 -15.89 -26.64
C HIS A 102 -11.96 -15.67 -25.61
N ILE A 103 -12.01 -14.50 -24.96
CA ILE A 103 -12.97 -14.25 -23.88
C ILE A 103 -14.41 -14.03 -24.38
N THR A 104 -14.58 -13.72 -25.66
CA THR A 104 -15.92 -13.55 -26.26
C THR A 104 -16.47 -14.84 -26.85
N ASN A 105 -15.61 -15.80 -27.22
CA ASN A 105 -16.03 -17.10 -27.78
C ASN A 105 -16.93 -17.90 -26.83
N ASP A 106 -16.57 -18.00 -25.54
CA ASP A 106 -17.47 -18.50 -24.49
C ASP A 106 -17.28 -17.67 -23.21
N LYS A 107 -17.98 -16.54 -23.18
CA LYS A 107 -17.93 -15.61 -22.05
C LYS A 107 -18.37 -16.25 -20.74
N ALA A 108 -19.35 -17.16 -20.77
CA ALA A 108 -19.90 -17.76 -19.55
C ALA A 108 -18.89 -18.71 -18.91
N ALA A 109 -18.33 -19.64 -19.69
CA ALA A 109 -17.30 -20.55 -19.21
C ALA A 109 -16.02 -19.82 -18.79
N THR A 110 -15.59 -18.83 -19.57
CA THR A 110 -14.41 -18.00 -19.23
C THR A 110 -14.61 -17.26 -17.91
N THR A 111 -15.81 -16.69 -17.69
CA THR A 111 -16.14 -16.00 -16.44
C THR A 111 -16.18 -16.95 -15.25
N ALA A 112 -16.72 -18.17 -15.43
CA ALA A 112 -16.74 -19.19 -14.37
C ALA A 112 -15.31 -19.61 -13.97
N THR A 113 -14.46 -19.90 -14.96
CA THR A 113 -13.04 -20.23 -14.78
C THR A 113 -12.31 -19.09 -14.08
N ALA A 114 -12.52 -17.85 -14.51
CA ALA A 114 -11.88 -16.69 -13.90
C ALA A 114 -12.28 -16.52 -12.43
N ARG A 115 -13.53 -16.79 -12.07
CA ARG A 115 -13.98 -16.75 -10.67
C ARG A 115 -13.30 -17.80 -9.81
N GLN A 116 -13.14 -19.03 -10.33
CA GLN A 116 -12.42 -20.10 -9.64
C GLN A 116 -10.96 -19.70 -9.38
N LEU A 117 -10.24 -19.29 -10.43
CA LEU A 117 -8.84 -18.87 -10.31
C LEU A 117 -8.65 -17.67 -9.37
N VAL A 118 -9.56 -16.70 -9.38
CA VAL A 118 -9.51 -15.58 -8.41
C VAL A 118 -9.69 -16.09 -6.98
N ASN A 119 -10.62 -17.02 -6.74
CA ASN A 119 -10.83 -17.59 -5.41
C ASN A 119 -9.61 -18.41 -4.95
N ASP A 120 -9.03 -19.20 -5.85
CA ASP A 120 -7.82 -20.00 -5.58
C ASP A 120 -6.61 -19.11 -5.30
N PHE A 121 -6.47 -17.99 -6.01
CA PHE A 121 -5.45 -17.00 -5.70
C PHE A 121 -5.66 -16.41 -4.30
N MET A 122 -6.89 -15.99 -3.99
CA MET A 122 -7.22 -15.33 -2.72
C MET A 122 -7.15 -16.28 -1.51
N SER A 123 -7.29 -17.60 -1.69
CA SER A 123 -7.17 -18.57 -0.59
C SER A 123 -5.78 -18.59 0.04
N HIS A 124 -4.75 -18.13 -0.68
CA HIS A 124 -3.38 -17.98 -0.18
C HIS A 124 -3.21 -16.75 0.73
N TYR A 125 -4.23 -15.88 0.79
CA TYR A 125 -4.23 -14.65 1.59
C TYR A 125 -5.47 -14.56 2.51
N PRO A 126 -5.66 -15.51 3.45
CA PRO A 126 -6.92 -15.64 4.21
C PRO A 126 -7.14 -14.55 5.27
N LYS A 127 -6.07 -13.89 5.72
CA LYS A 127 -6.09 -12.91 6.81
C LYS A 127 -5.63 -11.54 6.30
N LEU A 128 -6.40 -10.95 5.38
CA LEU A 128 -6.14 -9.58 4.93
C LEU A 128 -7.17 -8.63 5.50
N ALA A 129 -6.72 -7.48 6.00
CA ALA A 129 -7.63 -6.39 6.34
C ALA A 129 -8.51 -6.00 5.13
N PRO A 130 -9.71 -5.43 5.33
CA PRO A 130 -10.65 -5.15 4.24
C PRO A 130 -10.09 -4.29 3.10
N GLN A 131 -9.13 -3.41 3.41
CA GLN A 131 -8.43 -2.57 2.44
C GLN A 131 -7.45 -3.39 1.59
N ALA A 132 -6.53 -4.12 2.24
CA ALA A 132 -5.58 -5.01 1.57
C ALA A 132 -6.29 -6.09 0.74
N HIS A 133 -7.38 -6.66 1.26
CA HIS A 133 -8.20 -7.64 0.55
C HIS A 133 -8.76 -7.07 -0.78
N ARG A 134 -9.17 -5.81 -0.82
CA ARG A 134 -9.65 -5.17 -2.07
C ARG A 134 -8.54 -4.99 -3.10
N VAL A 135 -7.33 -4.70 -2.65
CA VAL A 135 -6.14 -4.58 -3.51
C VAL A 135 -5.74 -5.96 -4.03
N ALA A 136 -5.56 -6.93 -3.13
CA ALA A 136 -5.23 -8.32 -3.48
C ALA A 136 -6.20 -8.92 -4.51
N LYS A 137 -7.50 -8.63 -4.39
CA LYS A 137 -8.50 -9.08 -5.38
C LYS A 137 -8.25 -8.52 -6.79
N ARG A 138 -7.67 -7.34 -6.94
CA ARG A 138 -7.30 -6.77 -8.25
C ARG A 138 -6.06 -7.45 -8.81
N PHE A 139 -5.08 -7.73 -7.97
CA PHE A 139 -3.91 -8.54 -8.35
C PHE A 139 -4.35 -9.94 -8.80
N ALA A 140 -5.25 -10.59 -8.05
CA ALA A 140 -5.84 -11.88 -8.42
C ALA A 140 -6.46 -11.85 -9.83
N ILE A 141 -7.18 -10.78 -10.20
CA ILE A 141 -7.73 -10.62 -11.56
C ILE A 141 -6.63 -10.58 -12.62
N VAL A 142 -5.52 -9.89 -12.35
CA VAL A 142 -4.37 -9.80 -13.27
C VAL A 142 -3.69 -11.17 -13.41
N ALA A 143 -3.45 -11.89 -12.31
CA ALA A 143 -2.91 -13.25 -12.32
C ALA A 143 -3.79 -14.18 -13.15
N THR A 144 -5.10 -14.20 -12.85
CA THR A 144 -6.09 -15.01 -13.58
C THR A 144 -6.10 -14.70 -15.08
N ALA A 145 -6.04 -13.42 -15.47
CA ALA A 145 -6.00 -13.05 -16.88
C ALA A 145 -4.73 -13.60 -17.57
N GLY A 146 -3.58 -13.52 -16.89
CA GLY A 146 -2.33 -14.10 -17.38
C GLY A 146 -2.38 -15.62 -17.53
N GLU A 147 -2.96 -16.34 -16.56
CA GLU A 147 -3.10 -17.81 -16.65
C GLU A 147 -4.05 -18.23 -17.78
N ILE A 148 -5.21 -17.57 -17.92
CA ILE A 148 -6.15 -17.88 -19.01
C ILE A 148 -5.49 -17.57 -20.36
N ALA A 149 -4.83 -16.42 -20.49
CA ALA A 149 -4.13 -16.05 -21.73
C ALA A 149 -3.00 -17.05 -22.07
N THR A 150 -2.32 -17.58 -21.04
CA THR A 150 -1.32 -18.64 -21.20
C THR A 150 -1.95 -19.94 -21.69
N SER A 151 -3.05 -20.39 -21.07
CA SER A 151 -3.79 -21.58 -21.54
C SER A 151 -4.37 -21.44 -22.94
N ALA A 152 -4.66 -20.20 -23.36
CA ALA A 152 -5.12 -19.86 -24.70
C ALA A 152 -3.98 -19.81 -25.74
N GLY A 153 -2.72 -19.98 -25.31
CA GLY A 153 -1.55 -19.92 -26.20
C GLY A 153 -1.14 -18.51 -26.61
N ILE A 154 -1.59 -17.47 -25.89
CA ILE A 154 -1.35 -16.06 -26.28
C ILE A 154 0.01 -15.56 -25.78
N THR A 155 0.39 -15.92 -24.56
CA THR A 155 1.58 -15.35 -23.89
C THR A 155 2.87 -16.14 -24.15
N GLY A 156 2.75 -17.46 -24.36
CA GLY A 156 3.89 -18.38 -24.38
C GLY A 156 4.57 -18.58 -23.02
N TRP A 157 3.97 -18.13 -21.92
CA TRP A 157 4.51 -18.30 -20.57
C TRP A 157 4.36 -19.72 -20.05
N GLN A 158 5.13 -20.07 -19.02
CA GLN A 158 4.92 -21.32 -18.31
C GLN A 158 3.64 -21.24 -17.45
N VAL A 159 2.95 -22.38 -17.32
CA VAL A 159 1.78 -22.49 -16.44
C VAL A 159 2.17 -22.09 -15.01
N GLY A 160 1.40 -21.18 -14.39
CA GLY A 160 1.67 -20.65 -13.05
C GLY A 160 2.65 -19.48 -12.99
N GLN A 161 3.30 -19.12 -14.10
CA GLN A 161 4.28 -18.02 -14.14
C GLN A 161 3.60 -16.66 -13.87
N ALA A 162 2.43 -16.41 -14.47
CA ALA A 162 1.69 -15.17 -14.25
C ALA A 162 1.26 -15.02 -12.78
N THR A 163 0.75 -16.10 -12.19
CA THR A 163 0.37 -16.15 -10.78
C THR A 163 1.56 -15.87 -9.88
N THR A 164 2.70 -16.50 -10.15
CA THR A 164 3.92 -16.34 -9.35
C THR A 164 4.42 -14.89 -9.40
N ALA A 165 4.54 -14.32 -10.60
CA ALA A 165 5.00 -12.94 -10.77
C ALA A 165 4.07 -11.93 -10.07
N VAL A 166 2.75 -12.11 -10.19
CA VAL A 166 1.77 -11.23 -9.56
C VAL A 166 1.79 -11.36 -8.03
N ARG A 167 2.02 -12.56 -7.48
CA ARG A 167 2.20 -12.74 -6.03
C ARG A 167 3.41 -11.99 -5.51
N VAL A 168 4.55 -12.06 -6.21
CA VAL A 168 5.76 -11.29 -5.83
C VAL A 168 5.44 -9.78 -5.72
N CYS A 169 4.74 -9.23 -6.72
CA CYS A 169 4.35 -7.81 -6.68
C CYS A 169 3.33 -7.50 -5.56
N LEU A 170 2.37 -8.40 -5.30
CA LEU A 170 1.40 -8.24 -4.23
C LEU A 170 2.06 -8.32 -2.86
N ASP A 171 2.97 -9.26 -2.64
CA ASP A 171 3.69 -9.43 -1.40
C ASP A 171 4.61 -8.23 -1.12
N ASN A 172 5.33 -7.73 -2.13
CA ASN A 172 6.07 -6.46 -2.00
C ASN A 172 5.15 -5.30 -1.58
N TRP A 173 3.98 -5.18 -2.21
CA TRP A 173 3.01 -4.16 -1.82
C TRP A 173 2.48 -4.36 -0.39
N LEU A 174 2.17 -5.60 -0.01
CA LEU A 174 1.66 -5.94 1.33
C LEU A 174 2.70 -5.73 2.43
N ASP A 175 3.98 -5.93 2.15
CA ASP A 175 5.06 -5.73 3.11
C ASP A 175 5.28 -4.22 3.36
N ASN A 176 5.15 -3.39 2.32
CA ASN A 176 5.25 -1.93 2.43
C ASN A 176 3.99 -1.30 3.05
N TYR A 177 2.81 -1.74 2.62
CA TYR A 177 1.55 -1.23 3.14
C TYR A 177 1.27 -1.82 4.53
N GLY A 178 1.23 -3.13 4.67
CA GLY A 178 0.87 -3.85 5.89
C GLY A 178 -0.34 -4.76 5.64
N ARG A 179 -0.27 -5.99 6.16
CA ARG A 179 -1.26 -7.05 5.89
C ARG A 179 -2.57 -6.87 6.69
N ASP A 180 -2.47 -6.32 7.89
CA ASP A 180 -3.56 -6.30 8.89
C ASP A 180 -4.04 -4.88 9.29
N GLY A 181 -3.76 -3.86 8.47
CA GLY A 181 -4.08 -2.46 8.81
C GLY A 181 -2.99 -1.76 9.65
N GLU A 182 -1.86 -2.43 9.83
CA GLU A 182 -0.65 -1.90 10.47
C GLU A 182 -0.15 -0.61 9.82
N HIS A 183 -0.40 -0.39 8.52
CA HIS A 183 0.02 0.84 7.83
C HIS A 183 -0.44 2.10 8.57
N GLU A 184 -1.75 2.17 8.84
CA GLU A 184 -2.38 3.34 9.42
C GLU A 184 -1.95 3.47 10.89
N GLN A 185 -1.80 2.35 11.60
CA GLN A 185 -1.28 2.33 12.96
C GLN A 185 0.17 2.84 13.02
N ARG A 186 1.04 2.36 12.13
CA ARG A 186 2.42 2.79 11.97
C ARG A 186 2.52 4.27 11.66
N GLN A 187 1.75 4.75 10.69
CA GLN A 187 1.70 6.17 10.34
C GLN A 187 1.23 7.03 11.52
N ILE A 188 0.26 6.57 12.30
CA ILE A 188 -0.22 7.28 13.49
C ILE A 188 0.88 7.36 14.56
N ILE A 189 1.56 6.24 14.85
CA ILE A 189 2.62 6.22 15.87
C ILE A 189 3.79 7.10 15.43
N GLU A 190 4.25 6.96 14.18
CA GLU A 190 5.31 7.79 13.60
C GLU A 190 4.95 9.28 13.60
N HIS A 191 3.69 9.62 13.31
CA HIS A 191 3.23 11.01 13.36
C HIS A 191 3.33 11.63 14.75
N ILE A 192 2.90 10.89 15.79
CA ILE A 192 3.00 11.38 17.17
C ILE A 192 4.46 11.40 17.65
N LYS A 193 5.25 10.39 17.29
CA LYS A 193 6.69 10.35 17.56
C LYS A 193 7.41 11.54 16.96
N ALA A 194 7.20 11.82 15.67
CA ALA A 194 7.81 12.95 14.98
C ALA A 194 7.44 14.30 15.62
N PHE A 195 6.18 14.46 16.08
CA PHE A 195 5.78 15.66 16.83
C PHE A 195 6.59 15.82 18.12
N ILE A 196 6.77 14.73 18.88
CA ILE A 196 7.54 14.75 20.13
C ILE A 196 9.02 15.03 19.85
N GLU A 197 9.62 14.41 18.85
CA GLU A 197 11.02 14.65 18.48
C GLU A 197 11.25 16.10 18.04
N GLN A 198 10.32 16.66 17.25
CA GLN A 198 10.43 18.03 16.74
C GLN A 198 10.16 19.10 17.81
N HIS A 199 9.24 18.83 18.75
CA HIS A 199 8.70 19.84 19.66
C HIS A 199 8.88 19.53 21.16
N GLY A 200 9.49 18.41 21.50
CA GLY A 200 9.62 17.90 22.87
C GLY A 200 10.27 18.89 23.84
N SER A 201 11.27 19.65 23.37
CA SER A 201 12.00 20.65 24.17
C SER A 201 11.37 22.06 24.14
N SER A 202 10.43 22.33 23.22
CA SER A 202 9.94 23.70 22.95
C SER A 202 8.46 23.92 23.21
N ARG A 203 7.62 22.87 23.11
CA ARG A 203 6.16 22.95 23.33
C ARG A 203 5.69 22.23 24.58
N PHE A 204 6.58 21.59 25.35
CA PHE A 204 6.23 20.91 26.59
C PHE A 204 6.85 21.58 27.80
N GLN A 205 6.02 21.86 28.80
CA GLN A 205 6.48 22.42 30.07
C GLN A 205 7.00 21.33 31.00
N PRO A 206 8.22 21.44 31.53
CA PRO A 206 8.71 20.50 32.52
C PRO A 206 7.81 20.39 33.77
N CYS A 207 7.54 19.16 34.21
CA CYS A 207 6.77 18.88 35.44
C CYS A 207 7.63 18.99 36.71
N HIS A 208 8.40 20.05 36.89
CA HIS A 208 9.12 20.32 38.14
C HIS A 208 8.95 21.78 38.56
N SER A 209 9.11 22.03 39.85
CA SER A 209 9.17 23.39 40.41
C SER A 209 10.63 23.84 40.37
N THR A 210 10.92 24.91 39.63
CA THR A 210 12.20 25.62 39.77
C THR A 210 12.14 26.52 41.00
N ALA A 211 13.16 26.42 41.86
CA ALA A 211 13.27 27.24 43.08
C ALA A 211 13.53 28.74 42.79
N TYR A 212 13.88 29.07 41.55
CA TYR A 212 14.14 30.43 41.07
C TYR A 212 13.05 30.80 40.05
N GLN A 213 12.20 31.77 40.41
CA GLN A 213 11.11 32.29 39.56
C GLN A 213 11.59 33.18 38.41
N ASP A 214 12.87 33.59 38.42
CA ASP A 214 13.39 34.63 37.53
C ASP A 214 13.65 34.17 36.09
N PHE A 215 13.48 32.87 35.80
CA PHE A 215 13.64 32.29 34.46
C PHE A 215 12.53 31.28 34.12
N GLU A 216 11.26 31.61 34.35
CA GLU A 216 10.19 30.83 33.72
C GLU A 216 10.26 30.99 32.20
N HIS A 217 10.77 29.96 31.52
CA HIS A 217 10.84 29.95 30.06
C HIS A 217 9.42 30.02 29.48
N LYS A 218 9.12 31.09 28.74
CA LYS A 218 7.87 31.24 28.00
C LYS A 218 7.76 30.13 26.95
N ILE A 219 6.81 29.23 27.13
CA ILE A 219 6.54 28.14 26.18
C ILE A 219 5.48 28.61 25.19
N ILE A 220 5.91 28.91 23.98
CA ILE A 220 5.03 29.34 22.89
C ILE A 220 4.24 28.13 22.39
N ASN A 221 2.93 28.31 22.19
CA ASN A 221 2.03 27.26 21.70
C ASN A 221 2.11 25.94 22.50
N ARG A 222 2.20 26.01 23.83
CA ARG A 222 2.34 24.85 24.71
C ARG A 222 1.35 23.73 24.35
N ALA A 223 1.87 22.58 23.93
CA ALA A 223 1.11 21.37 23.64
C ALA A 223 0.80 20.56 24.90
N GLY A 224 1.66 20.67 25.92
CA GLY A 224 1.55 19.82 27.08
C GLY A 224 2.64 20.04 28.13
N TYR A 225 2.89 18.99 28.90
CA TYR A 225 3.91 18.92 29.93
C TYR A 225 4.79 17.69 29.73
N HIS A 226 6.05 17.76 30.16
CA HIS A 226 6.98 16.64 30.09
C HIS A 226 7.46 16.28 31.49
N ASN A 227 7.26 15.03 31.88
CA ASN A 227 7.73 14.50 33.14
C ASN A 227 9.09 13.86 32.94
N TYR A 228 10.16 14.50 33.41
CA TYR A 228 11.52 13.98 33.25
C TYR A 228 11.80 12.75 34.14
N ASP A 229 11.03 12.53 35.22
CA ASP A 229 11.22 11.38 36.09
C ASP A 229 10.71 10.09 35.43
N THR A 230 9.59 10.17 34.72
CA THR A 230 8.97 9.03 34.02
C THR A 230 9.26 9.00 32.52
N GLY A 231 9.75 10.12 31.95
CA GLY A 231 9.87 10.35 30.51
C GLY A 231 8.51 10.53 29.79
N GLU A 232 7.40 10.68 30.52
CA GLU A 232 6.07 10.75 29.91
C GLU A 232 5.77 12.14 29.34
N TYR A 233 5.10 12.15 28.19
CA TYR A 233 4.59 13.35 27.54
C TYR A 233 3.09 13.50 27.80
N TYR A 234 2.71 14.56 28.51
CA TYR A 234 1.34 14.87 28.90
C TYR A 234 0.73 15.92 28.01
N PHE A 235 -0.04 15.50 27.00
CA PHE A 235 -0.70 16.41 26.07
C PHE A 235 -1.96 17.02 26.70
N SER A 236 -2.11 18.33 26.53
CA SER A 236 -3.31 19.05 26.95
C SER A 236 -4.51 18.63 26.10
N THR A 237 -5.67 18.42 26.72
CA THR A 237 -6.87 17.98 26.00
C THR A 237 -7.32 18.97 24.92
N SER A 238 -7.06 20.27 25.11
CA SER A 238 -7.38 21.32 24.15
C SER A 238 -6.47 21.35 22.94
N MET A 239 -5.22 20.87 23.07
CA MET A 239 -4.23 20.93 21.99
C MET A 239 -4.07 19.60 21.25
N PHE A 240 -4.56 18.51 21.84
CA PHE A 240 -4.36 17.19 21.28
C PHE A 240 -5.03 17.00 19.91
N ASP A 241 -6.13 17.70 19.62
CA ASP A 241 -6.74 17.67 18.28
C ASP A 241 -5.82 18.27 17.19
N GLU A 242 -5.03 19.30 17.51
CA GLU A 242 -4.00 19.84 16.62
C GLU A 242 -2.89 18.81 16.39
N VAL A 243 -2.41 18.20 17.47
CA VAL A 243 -1.35 17.18 17.41
C VAL A 243 -1.79 15.96 16.61
N CYS A 244 -3.05 15.52 16.77
CA CYS A 244 -3.57 14.36 16.06
C CYS A 244 -3.74 14.59 14.55
N SER A 245 -3.98 15.84 14.11
CA SER A 245 -4.16 16.15 12.69
C SER A 245 -2.96 15.69 11.87
N PRO A 246 -3.14 14.86 10.84
CA PRO A 246 -4.36 14.63 10.07
C PRO A 246 -5.35 13.58 10.57
N PHE A 247 -4.95 12.75 11.53
CA PHE A 247 -5.73 11.62 12.00
C PHE A 247 -6.83 12.06 12.97
N SER A 248 -7.91 11.29 13.02
CA SER A 248 -8.95 11.53 14.03
C SER A 248 -8.43 11.18 15.42
N LYS A 249 -8.68 12.06 16.41
CA LYS A 249 -8.28 11.83 17.80
C LYS A 249 -8.70 10.47 18.35
N SER A 250 -9.92 10.03 18.06
CA SER A 250 -10.42 8.71 18.49
C SER A 250 -9.56 7.57 17.98
N LYS A 251 -9.15 7.62 16.71
CA LYS A 251 -8.29 6.61 16.10
C LYS A 251 -6.87 6.65 16.68
N VAL A 252 -6.29 7.84 16.85
CA VAL A 252 -4.96 7.99 17.49
C VAL A 252 -4.95 7.36 18.88
N LEU A 253 -5.96 7.69 19.69
CA LEU A 253 -6.10 7.13 21.02
C LEU A 253 -6.36 5.61 21.01
N GLN A 254 -7.00 5.06 19.98
CA GLN A 254 -7.11 3.61 19.82
C GLN A 254 -5.77 2.96 19.53
N VAL A 255 -5.01 3.50 18.57
CA VAL A 255 -3.72 2.93 18.18
C VAL A 255 -2.71 2.98 19.32
N LEU A 256 -2.62 4.11 20.04
CA LEU A 256 -1.69 4.24 21.16
C LEU A 256 -2.06 3.32 22.33
N ASP A 257 -3.35 3.08 22.55
CA ASP A 257 -3.85 2.17 23.59
C ASP A 257 -3.60 0.70 23.22
N ASP A 258 -3.90 0.30 21.98
CA ASP A 258 -3.61 -1.03 21.43
C ASP A 258 -2.11 -1.35 21.49
N ALA A 259 -1.25 -0.37 21.19
CA ALA A 259 0.20 -0.47 21.27
C ALA A 259 0.75 -0.33 22.70
N LYS A 260 -0.11 -0.15 23.71
CA LYS A 260 0.23 0.07 25.13
C LYS A 260 1.14 1.28 25.40
N LEU A 261 1.14 2.26 24.48
CA LEU A 261 1.89 3.52 24.56
C LEU A 261 1.13 4.62 25.29
N LEU A 262 -0.16 4.42 25.57
CA LEU A 262 -0.98 5.34 26.35
C LEU A 262 -1.00 4.93 27.84
N ASN A 263 -0.88 5.89 28.75
CA ASN A 263 -1.10 5.68 30.17
C ASN A 263 -2.55 6.01 30.54
N VAL A 264 -3.29 5.00 30.97
CA VAL A 264 -4.73 5.04 31.26
C VAL A 264 -4.93 4.75 32.75
N THR A 265 -5.23 5.78 33.54
CA THR A 265 -5.37 5.65 35.01
C THR A 265 -6.83 5.62 35.48
N GLU A 266 -7.79 5.98 34.63
CA GLU A 266 -9.22 5.94 34.95
C GLU A 266 -9.88 4.80 34.16
N ASN A 267 -10.58 3.89 34.85
CA ASN A 267 -11.36 2.84 34.21
C ASN A 267 -12.25 3.44 33.11
N ASP A 268 -12.02 3.00 31.87
CA ASP A 268 -12.78 3.32 30.67
C ASP A 268 -12.57 4.72 30.05
N ARG A 269 -11.56 5.50 30.51
CA ARG A 269 -11.19 6.78 29.88
C ARG A 269 -9.74 6.83 29.49
N LYS A 270 -9.47 7.02 28.19
CA LYS A 270 -8.15 7.22 27.57
C LYS A 270 -7.43 8.52 27.97
N THR A 271 -7.68 9.03 29.16
CA THR A 271 -7.12 10.25 29.75
C THR A 271 -6.76 9.99 31.21
N CYS A 272 -5.77 10.69 31.73
CA CYS A 272 -5.39 10.63 33.14
C CYS A 272 -5.51 12.00 33.81
N ARG A 273 -5.61 12.01 35.14
CA ARG A 273 -5.57 13.21 35.97
C ARG A 273 -4.24 13.29 36.70
N ILE A 274 -3.37 14.18 36.25
CA ILE A 274 -2.04 14.39 36.83
C ILE A 274 -2.05 15.56 37.80
N ALA A 275 -1.21 15.49 38.84
CA ALA A 275 -0.88 16.64 39.67
C ALA A 275 0.35 17.33 39.07
N LEU A 276 0.27 18.63 38.84
CA LEU A 276 1.41 19.43 38.40
C LEU A 276 1.99 20.17 39.61
N PRO A 277 3.32 20.24 39.79
CA PRO A 277 3.93 20.85 40.98
C PRO A 277 3.58 22.32 41.20
N PHE A 278 3.18 23.01 40.13
CA PHE A 278 2.87 24.45 40.10
C PHE A 278 1.36 24.75 39.98
N GLU A 279 0.48 23.74 39.98
CA GLU A 279 -0.97 23.95 39.99
C GLU A 279 -1.66 23.25 41.17
N LYS A 280 -2.61 23.96 41.79
CA LYS A 280 -3.39 23.43 42.91
C LYS A 280 -4.36 22.31 42.49
N ASN A 281 -4.85 22.35 41.25
CA ASN A 281 -5.83 21.41 40.73
C ASN A 281 -5.19 20.38 39.81
N ARG A 282 -5.65 19.12 39.89
CA ARG A 282 -5.23 18.10 38.93
C ARG A 282 -5.72 18.43 37.53
N LYS A 283 -4.85 18.28 36.54
CA LYS A 283 -5.19 18.48 35.13
C LYS A 283 -5.48 17.18 34.43
N ARG A 284 -6.50 17.19 33.57
CA ARG A 284 -6.81 16.07 32.68
C ARG A 284 -5.94 16.18 31.43
N VAL A 285 -5.23 15.12 31.10
CA VAL A 285 -4.28 15.07 29.98
C VAL A 285 -4.37 13.72 29.26
N TYR A 286 -3.80 13.67 28.06
CA TYR A 286 -3.42 12.42 27.40
C TYR A 286 -1.96 12.14 27.73
N ALA A 287 -1.69 11.06 28.45
CA ALA A 287 -0.33 10.69 28.83
C ALA A 287 0.22 9.64 27.88
N ILE A 288 1.26 10.01 27.12
CA ILE A 288 1.97 9.12 26.21
C ILE A 288 3.28 8.74 26.89
N LYS A 289 3.56 7.43 26.94
CA LYS A 289 4.78 6.88 27.54
C LYS A 289 6.01 7.22 26.70
N ASN A 290 7.15 7.34 27.35
CA ASN A 290 8.45 7.54 26.68
C ASN A 290 8.75 6.46 25.63
N ASP A 291 8.24 5.25 25.85
CA ASP A 291 8.41 4.08 24.99
C ASP A 291 8.10 4.36 23.51
N ILE A 292 7.24 5.37 23.21
CA ILE A 292 6.94 5.78 21.84
C ILE A 292 8.16 6.20 21.03
N LEU A 293 9.18 6.80 21.66
CA LEU A 293 10.39 7.26 20.97
C LEU A 293 11.27 6.09 20.50
N SER A 294 11.28 5.01 21.27
CA SER A 294 11.97 3.75 20.93
C SER A 294 11.04 2.70 20.31
N TYR A 295 9.77 3.03 20.05
CA TYR A 295 8.81 2.08 19.53
C TYR A 295 9.15 1.79 18.07
N GLU A 296 9.72 0.61 17.83
CA GLU A 296 9.77 0.04 16.50
C GLU A 296 8.42 -0.62 16.26
N THR A 297 7.64 -0.09 15.32
CA THR A 297 6.59 -0.92 14.73
C THR A 297 7.31 -2.08 14.10
N ASP A 298 6.96 -3.32 14.47
CA ASP A 298 7.52 -4.52 13.84
C ASP A 298 7.56 -4.27 12.34
N LYS A 299 8.78 -4.01 11.82
CA LYS A 299 9.05 -4.32 10.43
C LYS A 299 8.75 -5.79 10.41
N SER A 300 7.73 -6.21 9.64
CA SER A 300 7.66 -7.59 9.22
C SER A 300 9.09 -7.93 8.83
N ILE A 301 9.76 -8.75 9.64
CA ILE A 301 11.14 -9.15 9.42
C ILE A 301 11.06 -9.66 7.99
N GLY A 302 11.63 -8.88 7.06
CA GLY A 302 11.63 -9.22 5.65
C GLY A 302 12.12 -10.65 5.65
N THR A 303 11.24 -11.56 5.23
CA THR A 303 11.46 -12.99 5.39
C THR A 303 12.88 -13.24 4.93
N GLY A 304 13.76 -13.60 5.87
CA GLY A 304 15.16 -13.86 5.60
C GLY A 304 15.18 -14.72 4.36
N GLY A 305 15.93 -14.25 3.34
CA GLY A 305 15.72 -14.63 1.94
C GLY A 305 15.20 -16.04 1.81
N THR A 306 14.00 -16.19 1.24
CA THR A 306 13.41 -17.49 0.94
C THR A 306 14.42 -18.28 0.12
N THR A 307 15.20 -19.12 0.81
CA THR A 307 15.86 -20.28 0.23
C THR A 307 14.78 -21.00 -0.53
N GLY A 308 14.97 -21.10 -1.84
CA GLY A 308 13.94 -21.39 -2.82
C GLY A 308 12.92 -22.39 -2.32
N THR A 309 11.68 -21.94 -2.14
CA THR A 309 10.54 -22.83 -2.21
C THR A 309 10.53 -23.35 -3.63
N THR A 310 11.02 -24.58 -3.84
CA THR A 310 10.70 -25.37 -5.03
C THR A 310 9.18 -25.52 -5.04
N HIS A 311 8.51 -24.54 -5.63
CA HIS A 311 7.11 -24.65 -6.00
C HIS A 311 7.08 -25.66 -7.14
N THR A 312 6.75 -26.90 -6.80
CA THR A 312 6.31 -27.87 -7.81
C THR A 312 5.06 -27.29 -8.45
N PRO A 313 5.05 -27.00 -9.76
CA PRO A 313 3.85 -26.49 -10.41
C PRO A 313 2.82 -27.62 -10.42
N GLN A 314 1.84 -27.54 -9.52
CA GLN A 314 0.63 -28.35 -9.65
C GLN A 314 -0.23 -27.68 -10.72
N GLY A 315 0.10 -27.97 -11.97
CA GLY A 315 -0.74 -27.63 -13.12
C GLY A 315 -2.03 -28.43 -13.09
N ILE A 316 -3.12 -27.79 -13.49
CA ILE A 316 -4.40 -28.46 -13.79
C ILE A 316 -4.20 -29.28 -15.08
N SER A 317 -4.81 -30.46 -15.15
CA SER A 317 -4.82 -31.29 -16.34
C SER A 317 -5.47 -30.56 -17.52
N THR A 318 -4.86 -30.68 -18.70
CA THR A 318 -5.38 -30.10 -19.94
C THR A 318 -6.76 -30.67 -20.28
N VAL A 319 -7.74 -29.80 -20.51
CA VAL A 319 -8.97 -30.15 -21.22
C VAL A 319 -8.60 -30.40 -22.69
N PRO A 320 -8.98 -31.54 -23.31
CA PRO A 320 -8.63 -31.82 -24.68
C PRO A 320 -9.28 -30.80 -25.63
N SER A 321 -8.44 -29.96 -26.25
CA SER A 321 -8.83 -29.05 -27.32
C SER A 321 -8.76 -29.77 -28.66
N THR A 322 -9.86 -29.79 -29.41
CA THR A 322 -9.98 -30.41 -30.74
C THR A 322 -9.52 -29.52 -31.90
N LYS A 323 -8.62 -28.55 -31.67
CA LYS A 323 -8.09 -27.69 -32.74
C LYS A 323 -6.65 -28.04 -33.10
N LYS A 324 -6.43 -28.34 -34.39
CA LYS A 324 -5.12 -28.53 -35.03
C LYS A 324 -4.18 -27.34 -34.70
N PRO A 325 -2.90 -27.60 -34.35
CA PRO A 325 -1.93 -26.53 -34.14
C PRO A 325 -1.64 -25.79 -35.46
N LEU A 326 -1.58 -24.46 -35.41
CA LEU A 326 -1.00 -23.66 -36.49
C LEU A 326 0.49 -24.00 -36.60
N GLY A 327 0.93 -24.24 -37.83
CA GLY A 327 2.22 -24.84 -38.17
C GLY A 327 3.43 -24.07 -37.66
N GLN A 328 4.44 -24.85 -37.26
CA GLN A 328 5.83 -24.43 -37.15
C GLN A 328 6.29 -23.88 -38.50
N LEU A 329 6.69 -22.60 -38.53
CA LEU A 329 7.48 -22.06 -39.64
C LEU A 329 8.92 -22.57 -39.47
N GLY A 330 9.35 -23.32 -40.48
CA GLY A 330 10.54 -24.15 -40.47
C GLY A 330 11.87 -23.39 -40.47
N GLN A 331 12.86 -24.10 -39.96
CA GLN A 331 14.28 -23.89 -40.22
C GLN A 331 14.64 -24.28 -41.67
N ASN A 332 15.79 -23.75 -42.12
CA ASN A 332 16.51 -23.91 -43.40
C ASN A 332 16.08 -22.90 -44.48
N THR A 333 16.98 -22.09 -45.04
CA THR A 333 18.22 -22.51 -45.73
C THR A 333 19.36 -21.47 -45.70
N SER A 334 20.59 -22.00 -45.74
CA SER A 334 21.87 -21.34 -46.06
C SER A 334 21.91 -20.67 -47.45
N ILE A 335 23.04 -19.96 -47.70
CA ILE A 335 23.60 -19.30 -48.92
C ILE A 335 23.71 -17.77 -48.64
N CYS A 336 24.86 -17.08 -48.60
CA CYS A 336 26.27 -17.35 -48.93
C CYS A 336 27.20 -17.08 -47.75
#